data_AF-A0A2X3JL04-F1
#
_entry.id   AF-A0A2X3JL04-F1
#
_cell.length_a   1.000
_cell.length_b   1.000
_cell.length_c   1.000
_cell.angle_alpha   90.00
_cell.angle_beta   90.00
_cell.angle_gamma   90.00
#
_symmetry.space_group_name_H-M   'P 1'
#
loop_
_entity.id
_entity.type
_entity.pdbx_description
1 polymer ?
#
loop_
_entity_poly.entity_id
_entity_poly.type
_entity_poly.pdbx_seq_one_letter_code
_entity_poly.pdbx_strand_id
1 'polypeptide(L)'
;MLITHQEIRGLRIDYASVLQARGWPRAAENELKKAEVIEPRNINLEVEQAWTALTLQEWQQAAVLTHDVVEREPQDPGVVRLKRAVDVH
;
A
#
# COMPACT_ATOMS: atom_id res chain seq x y z
N MET A 1 10.47 0.31 28.42
CA MET A 1 10.99 0.53 27.06
C MET A 1 9.92 0.02 26.09
N LEU A 2 8.96 0.87 25.73
CA LEU A 2 7.88 0.52 24.81
C LEU A 2 8.34 0.93 23.42
N ILE A 3 8.65 -0.05 22.56
CA ILE A 3 8.81 0.19 21.13
C ILE A 3 7.49 0.79 20.66
N THR A 4 7.55 2.01 20.14
CA THR A 4 6.33 2.78 19.86
C THR A 4 5.66 2.18 18.63
N HIS A 5 4.32 2.12 18.66
CA HIS A 5 3.49 1.47 17.65
C HIS A 5 3.74 1.95 16.20
N GLN A 6 4.29 3.17 16.06
CA GLN A 6 4.68 3.79 14.80
C GLN A 6 5.90 3.13 14.13
N GLU A 7 6.89 2.67 14.89
CA GLU A 7 8.13 2.07 14.34
C GLU A 7 7.87 0.68 13.73
N ILE A 8 7.00 -0.12 14.36
CA ILE A 8 6.62 -1.47 13.87
C ILE A 8 5.83 -1.37 12.56
N ARG A 9 5.06 -0.31 12.38
CA ARG A 9 4.23 -0.12 11.18
C ARG A 9 5.06 0.22 9.95
N GLY A 10 5.98 1.18 10.07
CA GLY A 10 6.92 1.49 8.99
C GLY A 10 7.65 0.22 8.54
N LEU A 11 8.11 -0.57 9.51
CA LEU A 11 8.79 -1.84 9.24
C LEU A 11 7.94 -2.86 8.47
N ARG A 12 6.63 -2.97 8.73
CA ARG A 12 5.74 -3.89 7.99
C ARG A 12 5.46 -3.43 6.57
N ILE A 13 5.25 -2.13 6.37
CA ILE A 13 5.05 -1.54 5.04
C ILE A 13 6.34 -1.70 4.22
N ASP A 14 7.49 -1.39 4.81
CA ASP A 14 8.81 -1.56 4.18
C ASP A 14 9.07 -3.04 3.83
N TYR A 15 8.72 -3.97 4.71
CA TYR A 15 8.87 -5.40 4.44
C TYR A 15 7.95 -5.88 3.32
N ALA A 16 6.71 -5.39 3.25
CA ALA A 16 5.79 -5.67 2.15
C ALA A 16 6.36 -5.18 0.80
N SER A 17 6.98 -4.01 0.77
CA SER A 17 7.65 -3.48 -0.43
C SER A 17 8.82 -4.38 -0.89
N VAL A 18 9.60 -4.92 0.05
CA VAL A 18 10.65 -5.91 -0.27
C VAL A 18 10.06 -7.21 -0.85
N LEU A 19 8.94 -7.69 -0.31
CA LEU A 19 8.25 -8.88 -0.81
C LEU A 19 7.69 -8.66 -2.23
N GLN A 20 7.11 -7.48 -2.48
CA GLN A 20 6.68 -7.03 -3.82
C GLN A 20 7.84 -7.09 -4.81
N ALA A 21 8.97 -6.45 -4.48
CA ALA A 21 10.15 -6.40 -5.35
C ALA A 21 10.75 -7.79 -5.66
N ARG A 22 10.52 -8.77 -4.79
CA ARG A 22 10.92 -10.18 -4.99
C ARG A 22 9.91 -11.02 -5.77
N GLY A 23 8.79 -10.43 -6.19
CA GLY A 23 7.73 -11.12 -6.92
C GLY A 23 6.83 -11.97 -6.03
N TRP A 24 6.70 -11.66 -4.73
CA TRP A 24 5.82 -12.36 -3.79
C TRP A 24 4.64 -11.49 -3.32
N PRO A 25 3.77 -11.05 -4.23
CA PRO A 25 2.74 -10.05 -3.91
C PRO A 25 1.70 -10.54 -2.91
N ARG A 26 1.37 -11.85 -2.87
CA ARG A 26 0.47 -12.43 -1.86
C ARG A 26 1.06 -12.39 -0.45
N ALA A 27 2.37 -12.53 -0.32
CA ALA A 27 3.03 -12.40 0.98
C ALA A 27 3.04 -10.93 1.43
N ALA A 28 3.27 -10.00 0.50
CA ALA A 28 3.16 -8.57 0.75
C ALA A 28 1.75 -8.18 1.22
N GLU A 29 0.72 -8.64 0.51
CA GLU A 29 -0.70 -8.41 0.87
C GLU A 29 -1.00 -8.85 2.31
N ASN A 30 -0.48 -10.00 2.73
CA ASN A 30 -0.67 -10.52 4.08
C ASN A 30 0.01 -9.66 5.17
N GLU A 31 1.18 -9.09 4.89
CA GLU A 31 1.84 -8.18 5.83
C GLU A 31 1.14 -6.82 5.89
N LEU A 32 0.65 -6.31 4.76
CA LEU A 32 -0.13 -5.06 4.70
C LEU A 32 -1.44 -5.17 5.49
N LYS A 33 -2.16 -6.30 5.40
CA LYS A 33 -3.37 -6.55 6.22
C LYS A 33 -3.10 -6.52 7.72
N LYS A 34 -1.92 -6.96 8.16
CA LYS A 34 -1.51 -6.84 9.58
C LYS A 34 -1.24 -5.40 9.98
N ALA A 35 -0.68 -4.60 9.08
CA ALA A 35 -0.46 -3.17 9.30
C ALA A 35 -1.78 -2.37 9.29
N GLU A 36 -2.78 -2.81 8.52
CA GLU A 36 -4.12 -2.20 8.45
C GLU A 36 -4.87 -2.24 9.77
N VAL A 37 -4.78 -3.34 10.52
CA VAL A 37 -5.36 -3.47 11.87
C VAL A 37 -4.89 -2.35 12.81
N ILE A 38 -3.66 -1.87 12.58
CA ILE A 38 -2.99 -0.90 13.44
C ILE A 38 -3.36 0.52 13.03
N GLU A 39 -3.28 0.84 11.74
CA GLU A 39 -3.60 2.17 11.24
C GLU A 39 -4.25 2.11 9.83
N PRO A 40 -5.57 1.91 9.76
CA PRO A 40 -6.28 1.58 8.52
C PRO A 40 -6.40 2.74 7.52
N ARG A 41 -6.08 3.97 7.90
CA ARG A 41 -6.19 5.18 7.05
C ARG A 41 -4.85 5.81 6.70
N ASN A 42 -3.79 5.00 6.67
CA ASN A 42 -2.49 5.49 6.24
C ASN A 42 -2.38 5.57 4.73
N ILE A 43 -1.91 6.71 4.25
CA ILE A 43 -1.65 6.91 2.82
C ILE A 43 -0.60 5.95 2.30
N ASN A 44 0.55 5.78 2.99
CA ASN A 44 1.59 4.87 2.50
C ASN A 44 1.13 3.41 2.52
N LEU A 45 0.36 2.97 3.53
CA LEU A 45 -0.23 1.63 3.57
C LEU A 45 -1.18 1.41 2.39
N GLU A 46 -2.15 2.30 2.20
CA GLU A 46 -3.19 2.15 1.17
C GLU A 46 -2.58 2.27 -0.24
N VAL A 47 -1.53 3.07 -0.41
CA VAL A 47 -0.73 3.13 -1.66
C VAL A 47 -0.04 1.79 -1.93
N GLU A 48 0.63 1.18 -0.95
CA GLU A 48 1.27 -0.14 -1.12
C GLU A 48 0.26 -1.27 -1.33
N GLN A 49 -0.92 -1.19 -0.71
CA GLN A 49 -2.03 -2.10 -0.96
C GLN A 49 -2.53 -1.98 -2.41
N ALA A 50 -2.64 -0.77 -2.95
CA ALA A 50 -3.04 -0.56 -4.34
C ALA A 50 -1.99 -1.08 -5.34
N TRP A 51 -0.70 -0.85 -5.09
CA TRP A 51 0.38 -1.43 -5.90
C TRP A 51 0.38 -2.96 -5.84
N THR A 52 0.11 -3.52 -4.66
CA THR A 52 -0.03 -4.96 -4.48
C THR A 52 -1.19 -5.52 -5.28
N ALA A 53 -2.36 -4.87 -5.23
CA ALA A 53 -3.53 -5.24 -6.01
C ALA A 53 -3.28 -5.15 -7.53
N LEU A 54 -2.59 -4.11 -8.02
CA LEU A 54 -2.20 -4.00 -9.42
C LEU A 54 -1.31 -5.17 -9.85
N THR A 55 -0.30 -5.51 -9.05
CA THR A 55 0.61 -6.63 -9.33
C THR A 55 -0.11 -7.97 -9.36
N LEU A 56 -1.16 -8.12 -8.54
CA LEU A 56 -2.04 -9.29 -8.50
C LEU A 56 -3.13 -9.28 -9.57
N GLN A 57 -3.21 -8.24 -10.39
CA GLN A 57 -4.26 -8.03 -11.40
C GLN A 57 -5.67 -7.90 -10.78
N GLU A 58 -5.75 -7.42 -9.54
CA GLU A 58 -6.99 -7.17 -8.82
C GLU A 58 -7.51 -5.76 -9.14
N TRP A 59 -7.82 -5.53 -10.42
CA TRP A 59 -8.05 -4.20 -11.00
C TRP A 59 -9.10 -3.37 -10.27
N GLN A 60 -10.22 -3.99 -9.89
CA GLN A 60 -11.28 -3.31 -9.16
C GLN A 60 -10.80 -2.80 -7.80
N GLN A 61 -10.02 -3.61 -7.07
CA GLN A 61 -9.50 -3.22 -5.76
C GLN A 61 -8.45 -2.12 -5.90
N ALA A 62 -7.54 -2.26 -6.87
CA ALA A 62 -6.55 -1.24 -7.18
C ALA A 62 -7.21 0.12 -7.51
N ALA A 63 -8.28 0.12 -8.32
CA ALA A 63 -9.01 1.32 -8.68
C ALA A 63 -9.68 1.99 -7.46
N VAL A 64 -10.34 1.21 -6.60
CA VAL A 64 -11.00 1.72 -5.39
C VAL A 64 -9.99 2.33 -4.42
N LEU A 65 -8.89 1.62 -4.14
CA LEU A 65 -7.84 2.13 -3.24
C LEU A 65 -7.19 3.39 -3.80
N THR A 66 -6.89 3.40 -5.11
CA THR A 66 -6.28 4.55 -5.78
C THR A 66 -7.19 5.78 -5.75
N HIS A 67 -8.50 5.60 -6.00
CA HIS A 67 -9.46 6.69 -5.90
C HIS A 67 -9.46 7.32 -4.50
N ASP A 68 -9.54 6.49 -3.44
CA ASP A 68 -9.61 6.99 -2.06
C ASP A 68 -8.33 7.71 -1.63
N VAL A 69 -7.13 7.25 -2.01
CA VAL A 69 -5.88 7.97 -1.69
C VAL A 69 -5.70 9.25 -2.51
N VAL A 70 -6.17 9.28 -3.78
CA VAL A 70 -6.17 10.48 -4.63
C VAL A 70 -7.13 11.54 -4.10
N GLU A 71 -8.29 11.15 -3.57
CA GLU A 71 -9.26 12.08 -2.98
C GLU A 71 -8.69 12.76 -1.72
N ARG A 72 -7.91 12.02 -0.92
CA ARG A 72 -7.39 12.51 0.36
C ARG A 72 -6.07 13.26 0.25
N GLU A 73 -5.10 12.72 -0.49
CA GLU A 73 -3.76 13.30 -0.60
C GLU A 73 -3.26 13.33 -2.06
N PRO A 74 -3.90 14.09 -2.95
CA PRO A 74 -3.59 14.11 -4.39
C PRO A 74 -2.17 14.59 -4.72
N GLN A 75 -1.50 15.28 -3.80
CA GLN A 75 -0.16 15.82 -3.98
C GLN A 75 0.93 14.91 -3.39
N ASP A 76 0.57 13.84 -2.68
CA ASP A 76 1.55 12.90 -2.15
C ASP A 76 2.33 12.23 -3.30
N PRO A 77 3.68 12.21 -3.27
CA PRO A 77 4.46 11.65 -4.35
C PRO A 77 4.18 10.16 -4.64
N GLY A 78 3.84 9.37 -3.62
CA GLY A 78 3.43 7.97 -3.75
C GLY A 78 2.09 7.84 -4.48
N VAL A 79 1.11 8.66 -4.08
CA VAL A 79 -0.22 8.73 -4.72
C VAL A 79 -0.12 9.14 -6.19
N VAL A 80 0.69 10.16 -6.50
CA VAL A 80 0.91 10.61 -7.89
C VAL A 80 1.51 9.50 -8.75
N ARG A 81 2.49 8.75 -8.22
CA ARG A 81 3.09 7.62 -8.93
C ARG A 81 2.10 6.48 -9.15
N LEU A 82 1.33 6.13 -8.11
CA LEU A 82 0.30 5.10 -8.18
C LEU A 82 -0.77 5.43 -9.23
N LYS A 83 -1.31 6.65 -9.20
CA LYS A 83 -2.32 7.09 -10.16
C LYS A 83 -1.84 6.91 -11.61
N ARG A 84 -0.60 7.30 -11.91
CA ARG A 84 -0.02 7.13 -13.25
C ARG A 84 0.08 5.67 -13.67
N ALA A 85 0.31 4.75 -12.74
CA ALA A 85 0.41 3.33 -13.05
C ALA A 85 -0.95 2.70 -13.30
N VAL A 86 -1.96 3.05 -12.49
CA VAL A 86 -3.35 2.61 -12.73
C VAL A 86 -3.87 3.12 -14.08
N ASP A 87 -3.56 4.37 -14.45
CA ASP A 87 -4.00 4.97 -15.72
C ASP A 87 -3.47 4.22 -16.98
N VAL A 88 -2.50 3.30 -16.84
CA VAL A 88 -1.90 2.50 -17.94
C VAL A 88 -2.50 1.09 -18.03
N HIS A 89 -3.25 0.64 -17.03
CA HIS A 89 -3.86 -0.69 -16.96
C HIS A 89 -5.36 -0.63 -17.27
#